data_AF-A0A537JCC4-F1
#
_entry.id   AF-A0A537JCC4-F1
#
_cell.length_a   1.000
_cell.length_b   1.000
_cell.length_c   1.000
_cell.angle_alpha   90.00
_cell.angle_beta   90.00
_cell.angle_gamma   90.00
#
_symmetry.space_group_name_H-M   'P 1'
#
loop_
_entity.id
_entity.type
_entity.pdbx_description
1 polymer ?
#
loop_
_entity_poly.entity_id
_entity_poly.type
_entity_poly.pdbx_seq_one_letter_code
_entity_poly.pdbx_strand_id
1 'polypeptide(L)'
;MRKSFLVILSACLLTIAHCQLIYWQQEVNYNIDVSLRDKDNTLAAFEKIEYTNNSPDSLKFIWFHLWPNAYKNENTAFAKQIFREKDGKKKWKDLKDKGWIDSLDFEVDGVKAKTEPDPENIDIVKLLLPSILAPGGKTFR
;
A
#
# COMPACT_ATOMS: atom_id res chain seq x y z
N MET A 1 -23.52 4.34 50.99
CA MET A 1 -22.29 4.79 50.31
C MET A 1 -21.53 3.66 49.60
N ARG A 2 -21.39 2.45 50.18
CA ARG A 2 -20.64 1.32 49.56
C ARG A 2 -21.29 0.70 48.30
N LYS A 3 -22.62 0.69 48.21
CA LYS A 3 -23.36 0.10 47.07
C LYS A 3 -23.32 0.97 45.81
N SER A 4 -23.31 2.29 45.95
CA SER A 4 -23.23 3.24 44.82
C SER A 4 -21.88 3.22 44.12
N PHE A 5 -20.79 2.92 44.85
CA PHE A 5 -19.44 2.82 44.30
C PHE A 5 -19.26 1.57 43.41
N LEU A 6 -19.90 0.46 43.78
CA LEU A 6 -19.91 -0.79 43.01
C LEU A 6 -20.66 -0.66 41.67
N VAL A 7 -21.75 0.13 41.64
CA VAL A 7 -22.51 0.38 40.41
C VAL A 7 -21.71 1.25 39.43
N ILE A 8 -21.00 2.28 39.93
CA ILE A 8 -20.15 3.15 39.11
C ILE A 8 -18.94 2.37 38.56
N LEU A 9 -18.33 1.49 39.37
CA LEU A 9 -17.20 0.65 38.94
C LEU A 9 -17.63 -0.38 37.87
N SER A 10 -18.83 -0.95 38.00
CA SER A 10 -19.39 -1.88 37.01
C SER A 10 -19.79 -1.19 35.71
N ALA A 11 -20.31 0.05 35.76
CA ALA A 11 -20.59 0.85 34.57
C ALA A 11 -19.30 1.28 33.84
N CYS A 12 -18.21 1.50 34.58
CA CYS A 12 -16.91 1.84 34.00
C CYS A 12 -16.25 0.64 33.30
N LEU A 13 -16.48 -0.60 33.74
CA LEU A 13 -15.97 -1.81 33.10
C LEU A 13 -16.67 -2.16 31.77
N LEU A 14 -17.95 -1.79 31.61
CA LEU A 14 -18.71 -2.04 30.38
C LEU A 14 -18.30 -1.11 29.22
N THR A 15 -17.76 0.08 29.50
CA THR A 15 -17.31 1.03 28.46
C THR A 15 -15.94 0.68 27.89
N ILE A 16 -15.06 0.03 28.67
CA ILE A 16 -13.73 -0.42 28.21
C ILE A 16 -13.85 -1.53 27.16
N ALA A 17 -14.91 -2.34 27.22
CA ALA A 17 -15.17 -3.42 26.25
C ALA A 17 -15.62 -2.92 24.86
N HIS A 18 -16.16 -1.70 24.77
CA HIS A 18 -16.59 -1.10 23.49
C HIS A 18 -15.45 -0.38 22.74
N CYS A 19 -14.23 -0.36 23.28
CA CYS A 19 -13.05 0.21 22.63
C CYS A 19 -12.32 -0.79 21.72
N GLN A 20 -12.92 -1.96 21.46
CA GLN A 20 -12.49 -2.78 20.34
C GLN A 20 -13.02 -2.11 19.07
N LEU A 21 -12.21 -1.21 18.48
CA LEU A 21 -12.40 -0.72 17.12
C LEU A 21 -12.84 -1.88 16.23
N ILE A 22 -13.96 -1.74 15.53
CA ILE A 22 -14.41 -2.69 14.51
C ILE A 22 -13.23 -2.86 13.54
N TYR A 23 -12.62 -4.04 13.55
CA TYR A 23 -11.49 -4.36 12.69
C TYR A 23 -11.94 -4.33 11.24
N TRP A 24 -11.22 -3.61 10.40
CA TRP A 24 -11.44 -3.57 8.96
C TRP A 24 -10.10 -3.72 8.23
N GLN A 25 -10.15 -4.32 7.05
CA GLN A 25 -9.02 -4.48 6.16
C GLN A 25 -9.51 -4.34 4.73
N GLN A 26 -8.74 -3.65 3.90
CA GLN A 26 -9.08 -3.45 2.49
C GLN A 26 -9.09 -4.79 1.76
N GLU A 27 -10.05 -4.99 0.88
CA GLU A 27 -10.09 -6.13 -0.03
C GLU A 27 -9.62 -5.67 -1.41
N VAL A 28 -8.64 -6.38 -1.96
CA VAL A 28 -8.05 -6.05 -3.25
C VAL A 28 -7.90 -7.32 -4.06
N ASN A 29 -8.64 -7.40 -5.16
CA ASN A 29 -8.65 -8.54 -6.07
C ASN A 29 -7.85 -8.18 -7.32
N TYR A 30 -6.91 -9.05 -7.70
CA TYR A 30 -5.95 -8.79 -8.76
C TYR A 30 -6.11 -9.78 -9.91
N ASN A 31 -5.97 -9.28 -11.13
CA ASN A 31 -5.70 -10.08 -12.31
C ASN A 31 -4.48 -9.49 -13.03
N ILE A 32 -3.41 -10.27 -13.16
CA ILE A 32 -2.12 -9.79 -13.64
C ILE A 32 -1.74 -10.60 -14.90
N ASP A 33 -1.73 -9.91 -16.03
CA ASP A 33 -1.24 -10.43 -17.30
C ASP A 33 0.20 -9.97 -17.50
N VAL A 34 1.16 -10.89 -17.49
CA VAL A 34 2.59 -10.56 -17.59
C VAL A 34 3.28 -11.34 -18.70
N SER A 35 4.17 -10.67 -19.43
CA SER A 35 4.98 -11.23 -20.50
C SER A 35 6.46 -10.96 -20.27
N LEU A 36 7.29 -12.00 -20.39
CA LEU A 36 8.75 -11.88 -20.38
C LEU A 36 9.25 -11.49 -21.76
N ARG A 37 10.04 -10.42 -21.82
CA ARG A 37 10.84 -10.02 -22.99
C ARG A 37 12.29 -10.34 -22.69
N ASP A 38 12.69 -11.55 -23.07
CA ASP A 38 14.00 -12.15 -22.80
C ASP A 38 15.16 -11.34 -23.40
N LYS A 39 15.02 -10.90 -24.65
CA LYS A 39 16.05 -10.11 -25.36
C LYS A 39 16.39 -8.81 -24.62
N ASP A 40 15.39 -8.21 -24.00
CA ASP A 40 15.52 -6.93 -23.31
C ASP A 40 15.72 -7.11 -21.79
N ASN A 41 15.60 -8.34 -21.27
CA ASN A 41 15.53 -8.66 -19.84
C ASN A 41 14.46 -7.82 -19.11
N THR A 42 13.28 -7.65 -19.71
CA THR A 42 12.18 -6.87 -19.12
C THR A 42 10.90 -7.70 -18.97
N LEU A 43 10.04 -7.26 -18.06
CA LEU A 43 8.68 -7.73 -17.93
C LEU A 43 7.73 -6.62 -18.41
N ALA A 44 6.79 -6.98 -19.28
CA ALA A 44 5.67 -6.11 -19.61
C ALA A 44 4.41 -6.69 -18.95
N ALA A 45 3.72 -5.89 -18.15
CA ALA A 45 2.56 -6.33 -17.41
C ALA A 45 1.37 -5.40 -17.60
N PHE A 46 0.18 -5.97 -17.56
CA PHE A 46 -1.08 -5.27 -17.39
C PHE A 46 -1.78 -5.84 -16.16
N GLU A 47 -2.09 -4.98 -15.20
CA GLU A 47 -2.68 -5.36 -13.92
C GLU A 47 -4.05 -4.73 -13.78
N LYS A 48 -5.05 -5.57 -13.56
CA LYS A 48 -6.40 -5.17 -13.19
C LYS A 48 -6.61 -5.36 -11.70
N ILE A 49 -7.23 -4.36 -11.09
CA ILE A 49 -7.47 -4.29 -9.65
C ILE A 49 -8.93 -3.93 -9.41
N GLU A 50 -9.64 -4.80 -8.69
CA GLU A 50 -10.88 -4.43 -8.00
C GLU A 50 -10.52 -4.10 -6.56
N TYR A 51 -10.69 -2.83 -6.18
CA TYR A 51 -10.43 -2.36 -4.83
C TYR A 51 -11.75 -2.09 -4.12
N THR A 52 -11.95 -2.70 -2.95
CA THR A 52 -13.11 -2.46 -2.08
C THR A 52 -12.68 -1.66 -0.86
N ASN A 53 -13.27 -0.48 -0.67
CA ASN A 53 -13.01 0.36 0.48
C ASN A 53 -13.75 -0.14 1.73
N ASN A 54 -13.09 -0.93 2.56
CA ASN A 54 -13.63 -1.38 3.85
C ASN A 54 -13.37 -0.40 4.99
N SER A 55 -12.72 0.75 4.72
CA SER A 55 -12.53 1.81 5.72
C SER A 55 -13.87 2.42 6.12
N PRO A 56 -14.03 2.85 7.40
CA PRO A 56 -15.15 3.71 7.80
C PRO A 56 -15.10 5.10 7.13
N ASP A 57 -13.95 5.48 6.55
CA ASP A 57 -13.75 6.76 5.90
C ASP A 57 -13.87 6.69 4.38
N SER A 58 -14.28 7.81 3.77
CA SER A 58 -14.26 7.96 2.31
C SER A 58 -12.84 8.26 1.81
N LEU A 59 -12.39 7.54 0.79
CA LEU A 59 -11.07 7.70 0.21
C LEU A 59 -11.09 8.66 -0.99
N LYS A 60 -10.09 9.54 -1.04
CA LYS A 60 -9.81 10.42 -2.20
C LYS A 60 -8.61 9.95 -3.01
N PHE A 61 -7.83 9.05 -2.44
CA PHE A 61 -6.62 8.50 -3.04
C PHE A 61 -6.32 7.14 -2.42
N ILE A 62 -5.47 6.36 -3.10
CA ILE A 62 -4.95 5.08 -2.62
C ILE A 62 -3.42 5.13 -2.72
N TRP A 63 -2.73 4.59 -1.71
CA TRP A 63 -1.28 4.41 -1.77
C TRP A 63 -0.94 3.08 -2.42
N PHE A 64 0.03 3.10 -3.34
CA PHE A 64 0.55 1.91 -3.99
C PHE A 64 2.05 1.78 -3.76
N HIS A 65 2.49 0.54 -3.53
CA HIS A 65 3.89 0.19 -3.54
C HIS A 65 4.35 -0.18 -4.94
N LEU A 66 5.47 0.40 -5.36
CA LEU A 66 6.18 0.12 -6.60
C LEU A 66 7.44 -0.68 -6.26
N TRP A 67 7.26 -1.86 -5.68
CA TRP A 67 8.33 -2.66 -5.06
C TRP A 67 9.62 -2.82 -5.89
N PRO A 68 9.59 -3.01 -7.23
CA PRO A 68 10.82 -3.08 -8.01
C PRO A 68 11.70 -1.83 -7.85
N ASN A 69 11.12 -0.64 -7.62
CA ASN A 69 11.88 0.59 -7.40
C ASN A 69 12.70 0.58 -6.11
N ALA A 70 12.43 -0.31 -5.16
CA ALA A 70 13.23 -0.47 -3.94
C ALA A 70 14.68 -0.87 -4.25
N TYR A 71 14.93 -1.49 -5.41
CA TYR A 71 16.25 -1.92 -5.88
C TYR A 71 16.96 -0.87 -6.76
N LYS A 72 16.28 0.23 -7.11
CA LYS A 72 16.73 1.18 -8.14
C LYS A 72 18.03 1.89 -7.78
N ASN A 73 18.25 2.23 -6.50
CA ASN A 73 19.46 2.91 -6.04
C ASN A 73 19.70 2.73 -4.54
N GLU A 74 20.81 3.29 -4.05
CA GLU A 74 21.29 3.16 -2.67
C GLU A 74 20.54 4.03 -1.64
N ASN A 75 19.68 4.94 -2.11
CA ASN A 75 18.95 5.87 -1.24
C ASN A 75 17.56 5.34 -0.84
N THR A 76 17.14 4.19 -1.35
CA THR A 76 15.85 3.58 -1.00
C THR A 76 15.84 3.08 0.44
N ALA A 77 14.63 2.95 1.02
CA ALA A 77 14.47 2.37 2.35
C ALA A 77 15.07 0.96 2.43
N PHE A 78 14.88 0.15 1.39
CA PHE A 78 15.44 -1.20 1.29
C PHE A 78 16.97 -1.21 1.25
N ALA A 79 17.61 -0.38 0.42
CA ALA A 79 19.07 -0.29 0.37
C ALA A 79 19.65 0.16 1.73
N LYS A 80 19.04 1.19 2.34
CA LYS A 80 19.40 1.65 3.69
C LYS A 80 19.23 0.57 4.75
N GLN A 81 18.23 -0.31 4.61
CA GLN A 81 18.06 -1.47 5.49
C GLN A 81 19.21 -2.46 5.31
N ILE A 82 19.52 -2.86 4.07
CA ILE A 82 20.64 -3.78 3.78
C ILE A 82 21.95 -3.23 4.35
N PHE A 83 22.22 -1.92 4.19
CA PHE A 83 23.45 -1.30 4.67
C PHE A 83 23.63 -1.30 6.19
N ARG A 84 22.55 -1.50 6.95
CA ARG A 84 22.62 -1.66 8.41
C ARG A 84 23.10 -3.06 8.83
N GLU A 85 23.09 -4.02 7.90
CA GLU A 85 23.58 -5.38 8.17
C GLU A 85 25.11 -5.49 8.09
N LYS A 86 25.66 -6.49 8.79
CA LYS A 86 27.06 -6.89 8.60
C LYS A 86 27.27 -7.28 7.14
N ASP A 87 28.30 -6.70 6.52
CA ASP A 87 28.63 -6.83 5.10
C ASP A 87 27.55 -6.32 4.11
N GLY A 88 26.61 -5.48 4.57
CA GLY A 88 25.49 -4.98 3.78
C GLY A 88 25.88 -4.33 2.44
N LYS A 89 26.94 -3.52 2.42
CA LYS A 89 27.45 -2.91 1.17
C LYS A 89 27.93 -3.96 0.16
N LYS A 90 28.55 -5.04 0.63
CA LYS A 90 28.95 -6.15 -0.22
C LYS A 90 27.72 -6.87 -0.77
N LYS A 91 26.75 -7.20 0.09
CA LYS A 91 25.48 -7.82 -0.33
C LYS A 91 24.77 -7.02 -1.41
N TRP A 92 24.66 -5.70 -1.23
CA TRP A 92 24.06 -4.81 -2.23
C TRP A 92 24.82 -4.82 -3.56
N LYS A 93 26.15 -4.76 -3.53
CA LYS A 93 26.98 -4.83 -4.74
C LYS A 93 26.80 -6.18 -5.46
N ASP A 94 26.69 -7.26 -4.70
CA ASP A 94 26.55 -8.62 -5.21
C ASP A 94 25.13 -8.93 -5.75
N LEU A 95 24.13 -8.09 -5.44
CA LEU A 95 22.80 -8.18 -6.09
C LEU A 95 22.93 -7.93 -7.59
N LYS A 96 22.66 -8.98 -8.38
CA LYS A 96 22.55 -8.90 -9.84
C LYS A 96 21.16 -8.42 -10.24
N ASP A 97 21.06 -7.90 -11.46
CA ASP A 97 19.78 -7.64 -12.14
C ASP A 97 18.80 -6.79 -11.32
N LYS A 98 19.32 -5.72 -10.70
CA LYS A 98 18.50 -4.74 -9.97
C LYS A 98 17.50 -4.11 -10.92
N GLY A 99 16.21 -4.38 -10.70
CA GLY A 99 15.12 -3.85 -11.52
C GLY A 99 14.61 -2.49 -11.04
N TRP A 100 13.77 -1.88 -11.89
CA TRP A 100 12.90 -0.76 -11.55
C TRP A 100 11.70 -0.77 -12.50
N ILE A 101 10.65 -0.05 -12.15
CA ILE A 101 9.54 0.23 -13.06
C ILE A 101 9.90 1.47 -13.87
N ASP A 102 9.94 1.34 -15.21
CA ASP A 102 10.29 2.40 -16.15
C ASP A 102 9.07 3.19 -16.66
N SER A 103 7.88 2.60 -16.57
CA SER A 103 6.64 3.15 -17.10
C SER A 103 5.46 2.78 -16.22
N LEU A 104 4.58 3.75 -15.97
CA LEU A 104 3.35 3.60 -15.21
C LEU A 104 2.26 4.39 -15.91
N ASP A 105 1.10 3.76 -16.11
CA ASP A 105 -0.07 4.42 -16.66
C ASP A 105 -1.29 3.96 -15.89
N PHE A 106 -1.73 4.74 -14.89
CA PHE A 106 -2.90 4.44 -14.07
C PHE A 106 -4.19 5.03 -14.65
N GLU A 107 -5.29 4.31 -14.48
CA GLU A 107 -6.65 4.72 -14.82
C GLU A 107 -7.54 4.04 -13.80
N VAL A 108 -8.69 4.66 -13.55
CA VAL A 108 -9.66 4.21 -12.57
C VAL A 108 -11.01 4.41 -13.23
N ASP A 109 -11.77 3.32 -13.37
CA ASP A 109 -13.09 3.32 -14.00
C ASP A 109 -13.12 3.99 -15.39
N GLY A 110 -12.12 3.75 -16.25
CA GLY A 110 -12.05 4.34 -17.59
C GLY A 110 -11.33 5.70 -17.66
N VAL A 111 -11.03 6.32 -16.53
CA VAL A 111 -10.46 7.68 -16.46
C VAL A 111 -9.00 7.64 -16.04
N LYS A 112 -8.11 8.22 -16.87
CA LYS A 112 -6.69 8.33 -16.54
C LYS A 112 -6.49 9.05 -15.21
N ALA A 113 -5.83 8.37 -14.27
CA ALA A 113 -5.68 8.83 -12.91
C ALA A 113 -4.36 9.59 -12.73
N LYS A 114 -4.39 10.62 -11.89
CA LYS A 114 -3.20 11.39 -11.53
C LYS A 114 -2.46 10.70 -10.40
N THR A 115 -1.13 10.81 -10.40
CA THR A 115 -0.28 10.26 -9.35
C THR A 115 0.62 11.34 -8.75
N GLU A 116 0.92 11.19 -7.46
CA GLU A 116 1.91 12.00 -6.75
C GLU A 116 2.94 11.05 -6.11
N PRO A 117 4.25 11.20 -6.39
CA PRO A 117 5.26 10.37 -5.74
C PRO A 117 5.37 10.72 -4.27
N ASP A 118 5.70 9.73 -3.43
CA ASP A 118 6.11 10.02 -2.07
C ASP A 118 7.45 10.78 -2.07
N PRO A 119 7.60 11.85 -1.26
CA PRO A 119 8.80 12.68 -1.29
C PRO A 119 10.06 11.97 -0.78
N GLU A 120 9.92 10.92 0.03
CA GLU A 120 11.03 10.20 0.65
C GLU A 120 11.28 8.83 -0.01
N ASN A 121 10.23 8.18 -0.50
CA ASN A 121 10.23 6.79 -0.93
C ASN A 121 9.83 6.65 -2.40
N ILE A 122 10.81 6.40 -3.27
CA ILE A 122 10.60 6.26 -4.72
C ILE A 122 9.78 5.02 -5.12
N ASP A 123 9.57 4.11 -4.17
CA ASP A 123 8.79 2.89 -4.27
C ASP A 123 7.39 3.04 -3.68
N ILE A 124 6.93 4.28 -3.42
CA ILE A 124 5.56 4.59 -2.99
C ILE A 124 4.98 5.68 -3.88
N VAL A 125 3.74 5.49 -4.31
CA VAL A 125 3.00 6.47 -5.10
C VAL A 125 1.58 6.65 -4.57
N LYS A 126 1.12 7.90 -4.52
CA LYS A 126 -0.27 8.26 -4.24
C LYS A 126 -1.04 8.26 -5.56
N LEU A 127 -2.03 7.39 -5.69
CA LEU A 127 -2.98 7.40 -6.80
C LEU A 127 -4.21 8.23 -6.42
N LEU A 128 -4.43 9.37 -7.09
CA LEU A 128 -5.60 10.20 -6.87
C LEU A 128 -6.81 9.58 -7.57
N LEU A 129 -7.88 9.34 -6.80
CA LEU A 129 -9.11 8.78 -7.35
C LEU A 129 -9.87 9.89 -8.11
N PRO A 130 -10.37 9.61 -9.33
CA PRO A 130 -11.19 10.56 -10.09
C PRO A 130 -12.48 10.95 -9.35
N SER A 131 -13.01 10.03 -8.54
CA SER A 131 -14.18 10.22 -7.68
C SER A 131 -13.92 9.70 -6.27
N ILE A 132 -14.59 10.27 -5.28
CA ILE A 132 -14.49 9.81 -3.89
C ILE A 132 -15.05 8.39 -3.77
N LEU A 133 -14.28 7.51 -3.12
CA LEU A 133 -14.68 6.13 -2.84
C LEU A 133 -15.22 6.02 -1.42
N ALA A 134 -16.55 5.95 -1.28
CA ALA A 134 -17.22 5.84 0.01
C ALA A 134 -16.93 4.51 0.74
N PRO A 135 -17.19 4.40 2.05
CA PRO A 135 -17.17 3.13 2.77
C PRO A 135 -18.05 2.07 2.08
N GLY A 136 -17.52 0.85 1.94
CA GLY A 136 -18.12 -0.25 1.18
C GLY A 136 -18.10 -0.08 -0.35
N GLY A 137 -17.62 1.06 -0.85
CA GLY A 137 -17.53 1.34 -2.28
C GLY A 137 -16.48 0.48 -2.96
N LYS A 138 -16.70 0.20 -4.25
CA LYS A 138 -15.76 -0.50 -5.13
C LYS A 138 -15.35 0.38 -6.29
N THR A 139 -14.11 0.23 -6.73
CA THR A 139 -13.61 0.81 -7.98
C THR A 139 -12.83 -0.25 -8.74
N PHE A 140 -12.90 -0.18 -10.06
CA PHE A 140 -12.29 -1.14 -10.96
C PHE A 140 -11.26 -0.44 -11.84
N ARG A 141 -10.23 -1.19 -12.18
CA ARG A 141 -9.55 -1.02 -13.45
C ARG A 141 -9.08 -2.36 -13.97
#